data_AF-A0A2H3KRV8-F1
#
_entry.id   AF-A0A2H3KRV8-F1
#
_cell.length_a   1.000
_cell.length_b   1.000
_cell.length_c   1.000
_cell.angle_alpha   90.00
_cell.angle_beta   90.00
_cell.angle_gamma   90.00
#
_symmetry.space_group_name_H-M   'P 1'
#
loop_
_entity.id
_entity.type
_entity.pdbx_description
1 polymer ?
#
loop_
_entity_poly.entity_id
_entity_poly.type
_entity_poly.pdbx_seq_one_letter_code
_entity_poly.pdbx_strand_id
1 'polypeptide(L)'
;TVIYLYVAGEVLEVTPEHPFLVNGEWLTADKLTTYHSLTLHDGTTTPIEKIETITLATPKKVYNFAVQGYNSYFVGESRVLVHNCEVTFNLKKATNKTEGIRRENTVGAVLEDVHGKDNVLKERMLLDEFGNKVPGPNGKGRRVDFVVTDGSGNGVGIEVTSKTANKKSQAANEKAIRANGGNYVKDSNGNLINTSKTKTIRIK
;
A
#
# COMPACT_ATOMS: atom_id res chain seq x y z
N THR A 1 3.60 -18.77 -16.23
CA THR A 1 4.94 -18.19 -16.36
C THR A 1 5.82 -18.74 -15.27
N VAL A 2 7.10 -18.95 -15.56
CA VAL A 2 8.13 -19.38 -14.62
C VAL A 2 9.30 -18.40 -14.72
N ILE A 3 9.96 -18.14 -13.59
CA ILE A 3 11.16 -17.31 -13.52
C ILE A 3 12.33 -18.19 -13.09
N TYR A 4 13.45 -18.08 -13.80
CA TYR A 4 14.73 -18.69 -13.44
C TYR A 4 15.65 -17.58 -12.91
N LEU A 5 16.05 -17.69 -11.66
CA LEU A 5 16.99 -16.79 -11.00
C LEU A 5 18.35 -17.48 -10.90
N TYR A 6 19.37 -16.85 -11.45
CA TYR A 6 20.74 -17.32 -11.37
C TYR A 6 21.44 -16.58 -10.24
N VAL A 7 21.88 -17.30 -9.22
CA VAL A 7 22.46 -16.75 -7.99
C VAL A 7 23.60 -17.64 -7.54
N ALA A 8 24.78 -17.08 -7.26
CA ALA A 8 25.96 -17.83 -6.81
C ALA A 8 26.24 -19.13 -7.61
N GLY A 9 26.05 -19.09 -8.93
CA GLY A 9 26.23 -20.25 -9.81
C GLY A 9 25.13 -21.33 -9.77
N GLU A 10 24.07 -21.18 -8.96
CA GLU A 10 22.89 -22.05 -8.97
C GLU A 10 21.69 -21.39 -9.68
N VAL A 11 20.69 -22.20 -10.03
CA VAL A 11 19.45 -21.73 -10.66
C VAL A 11 18.25 -22.07 -9.80
N LEU A 12 17.54 -21.05 -9.33
CA LEU A 12 16.26 -21.19 -8.65
C LEU A 12 15.12 -21.05 -9.66
N GLU A 13 14.33 -22.11 -9.81
CA GLU A 13 13.11 -22.09 -10.61
C GLU A 13 11.91 -21.75 -9.73
N VAL A 14 11.26 -20.61 -9.98
CA VAL A 14 10.19 -20.10 -9.11
C VAL A 14 8.99 -19.57 -9.88
N THR A 15 7.84 -19.50 -9.21
CA THR A 15 6.66 -18.80 -9.72
C THR A 15 6.87 -17.28 -9.59
N PRO A 16 6.30 -16.46 -10.49
CA PRO A 16 6.42 -14.99 -10.46
C PRO A 16 6.07 -14.37 -9.10
N GLU A 17 5.11 -14.96 -8.40
CA GLU A 17 4.58 -14.44 -7.16
C GLU A 17 5.37 -14.87 -5.91
N HIS A 18 6.41 -15.70 -6.07
CA HIS A 18 7.20 -16.19 -4.94
C HIS A 18 8.06 -15.06 -4.33
N PRO A 19 7.92 -14.75 -3.04
CA PRO A 19 8.62 -13.64 -2.40
C PRO A 19 10.04 -14.01 -1.91
N PHE A 20 10.96 -13.07 -2.09
CA PHE A 20 12.34 -13.10 -1.61
C PHE A 20 12.61 -11.89 -0.73
N LEU A 21 13.48 -12.05 0.27
CA LEU A 21 13.90 -10.94 1.11
C LEU A 21 15.05 -10.17 0.44
N VAL A 22 14.86 -8.87 0.21
CA VAL A 22 15.83 -7.94 -0.39
C VAL A 22 15.90 -6.70 0.51
N ASN A 23 17.08 -6.42 1.08
CA ASN A 23 17.32 -5.24 1.94
C ASN A 23 16.29 -5.09 3.09
N GLY A 24 15.81 -6.21 3.65
CA GLY A 24 14.81 -6.21 4.72
C GLY A 24 13.35 -6.11 4.28
N GLU A 25 13.09 -6.04 2.97
CA GLU A 25 11.74 -6.01 2.39
C GLU A 25 11.44 -7.26 1.54
N TRP A 26 10.18 -7.70 1.52
CA TRP A 26 9.75 -8.84 0.71
C TRP A 26 9.34 -8.38 -0.70
N LEU A 27 10.08 -8.84 -1.71
CA LEU A 27 9.80 -8.58 -3.13
C LEU A 27 9.43 -9.89 -3.82
N THR A 28 8.40 -9.86 -4.68
CA THR A 28 8.03 -11.00 -5.52
C THR A 28 9.05 -11.21 -6.64
N ALA A 29 9.21 -12.45 -7.10
CA ALA A 29 10.19 -12.82 -8.13
C ALA A 29 10.05 -11.99 -9.42
N ASP A 30 8.82 -11.63 -9.80
CA ASP A 30 8.53 -10.77 -10.97
C ASP A 30 8.97 -9.31 -10.83
N LYS A 31 9.31 -8.87 -9.61
CA LYS A 31 9.83 -7.52 -9.31
C LYS A 31 11.34 -7.51 -9.09
N LEU A 32 11.99 -8.68 -9.08
CA LEU A 32 13.43 -8.75 -8.94
C LEU A 32 14.11 -8.20 -10.19
N THR A 33 15.28 -7.61 -9.99
CA THR A 33 16.17 -7.11 -11.03
C THR A 33 17.59 -7.54 -10.67
N THR A 34 18.51 -7.55 -11.64
CA THR A 34 19.93 -7.86 -11.39
C THR A 34 20.64 -6.83 -10.50
N TYR A 35 19.99 -5.71 -10.15
CA TYR A 35 20.48 -4.76 -9.16
C TYR A 35 20.18 -5.17 -7.71
N HIS A 36 19.34 -6.18 -7.50
CA HIS A 36 19.01 -6.66 -6.16
C HIS A 36 20.01 -7.73 -5.69
N SER A 37 20.10 -7.87 -4.38
CA SER A 37 20.80 -8.98 -3.72
C SER A 37 19.85 -9.68 -2.75
N LEU A 38 19.88 -11.01 -2.74
CA LEU A 38 18.99 -11.84 -1.93
C LEU A 38 19.63 -12.16 -0.59
N THR A 39 18.85 -12.15 0.49
CA THR A 39 19.33 -12.50 1.83
C THR A 39 19.59 -14.01 1.97
N LEU A 40 20.75 -14.37 2.52
CA LEU A 40 21.17 -15.74 2.84
C LEU A 40 20.90 -16.09 4.31
N HIS A 41 21.06 -17.37 4.65
CA HIS A 41 20.80 -17.89 6.01
C HIS A 41 21.64 -17.32 7.14
N ASP A 42 22.83 -16.81 6.84
CA ASP A 42 23.72 -16.17 7.80
C ASP A 42 23.47 -14.64 7.91
N GLY A 43 22.45 -14.13 7.21
CA GLY A 43 22.10 -12.71 7.16
C GLY A 43 22.92 -11.90 6.15
N THR A 44 23.87 -12.52 5.44
CA THR A 44 24.59 -11.87 4.32
C THR A 44 23.71 -11.83 3.06
N THR A 45 24.26 -11.31 1.95
CA THR A 45 23.52 -11.20 0.69
C THR A 45 24.31 -11.77 -0.49
N THR A 46 23.59 -12.29 -1.49
CA THR A 46 24.14 -12.74 -2.77
C THR A 46 23.52 -11.96 -3.94
N PRO A 47 24.31 -11.50 -4.93
CA PRO A 47 23.76 -10.79 -6.09
C PRO A 47 22.97 -11.72 -7.02
N ILE A 48 22.00 -11.15 -7.74
CA ILE A 48 21.32 -11.85 -8.83
C ILE A 48 22.12 -11.68 -10.12
N GLU A 49 22.67 -12.78 -10.62
CA GLU A 49 23.53 -12.81 -11.81
C GLU A 49 22.71 -12.64 -13.09
N LYS A 50 21.54 -13.29 -13.15
CA LYS A 50 20.66 -13.30 -14.31
C LYS A 50 19.22 -13.63 -13.91
N ILE A 51 18.27 -13.11 -14.69
CA ILE A 51 16.84 -13.42 -14.56
C ILE A 51 16.31 -13.80 -15.95
N GLU A 52 15.63 -14.94 -16.04
CA GLU A 52 14.92 -15.37 -17.26
C GLU A 52 13.45 -15.63 -16.95
N THR A 53 12.55 -15.05 -17.75
CA THR A 53 11.10 -15.24 -17.59
C THR A 53 10.55 -16.00 -18.79
N ILE A 54 9.96 -17.16 -18.53
CA ILE A 54 9.41 -18.03 -19.57
C ILE A 54 7.90 -18.20 -19.39
N THR A 55 7.14 -17.86 -20.42
CA THR A 55 5.71 -18.19 -20.50
C THR A 55 5.56 -19.61 -21.02
N LEU A 56 5.16 -20.55 -20.15
CA LEU A 56 4.93 -21.94 -20.52
C LEU A 56 3.64 -22.07 -21.34
N ALA A 57 3.70 -22.84 -22.43
CA ALA A 57 2.52 -23.17 -23.25
C ALA A 57 1.53 -24.08 -22.51
N THR A 58 2.01 -24.85 -21.52
CA THR A 58 1.20 -25.75 -20.69
C THR A 58 1.46 -25.48 -19.19
N PRO A 59 0.49 -25.74 -18.30
CA PRO A 59 0.69 -25.61 -16.87
C PRO A 59 1.78 -26.57 -16.36
N LYS A 60 2.73 -26.06 -15.57
CA LYS A 60 3.76 -26.87 -14.88
C LYS A 60 3.35 -27.07 -13.43
N LYS A 61 3.52 -28.31 -12.94
CA LYS A 61 3.28 -28.65 -11.54
C LYS A 61 4.42 -28.06 -10.69
N VAL A 62 4.06 -27.33 -9.65
CA VAL A 62 4.99 -26.78 -8.64
C VAL A 62 4.63 -27.34 -7.27
N TYR A 63 5.59 -27.32 -6.35
CA TYR A 63 5.44 -27.86 -5.00
C TYR A 63 5.71 -26.74 -3.99
N ASN A 64 4.90 -26.69 -2.93
CA ASN A 64 5.12 -25.84 -1.76
C ASN A 64 4.90 -26.70 -0.50
N PHE A 65 5.60 -26.40 0.58
CA PHE A 65 5.40 -27.05 1.87
C PHE A 65 5.43 -26.02 3.00
N ALA A 66 4.75 -26.32 4.10
CA ALA A 66 4.67 -25.44 5.26
C ALA A 66 5.50 -25.98 6.42
N VAL A 67 6.19 -25.08 7.11
CA VAL A 67 6.94 -25.38 8.34
C VAL A 67 6.11 -24.91 9.53
N GLN A 68 5.85 -25.80 10.49
CA GLN A 68 5.04 -25.45 11.66
C GLN A 68 5.72 -24.32 12.46
N GLY A 69 4.99 -23.23 12.68
CA GLY A 69 5.48 -22.07 13.45
C GLY A 69 6.36 -21.08 12.66
N TYR A 70 6.71 -21.37 11.40
CA TYR A 70 7.54 -20.50 10.57
C TYR A 70 6.97 -20.32 9.16
N ASN A 71 6.86 -19.08 8.72
CA ASN A 71 6.40 -18.73 7.37
C ASN A 71 7.57 -18.42 6.42
N SER A 72 8.79 -18.83 6.75
CA SER A 72 9.96 -18.62 5.91
C SER A 72 10.90 -19.81 5.99
N TYR A 73 11.58 -20.10 4.89
CA TYR A 73 12.54 -21.21 4.77
C TYR A 73 13.66 -20.86 3.80
N PHE A 74 14.73 -21.67 3.81
CA PHE A 74 15.85 -21.51 2.90
C PHE A 74 15.76 -22.46 1.73
N VAL A 75 16.08 -21.99 0.52
CA VAL A 75 16.07 -22.78 -0.71
C VAL A 75 17.43 -22.79 -1.39
N GLY A 76 17.70 -23.84 -2.15
CA GLY A 76 18.93 -24.00 -2.91
C GLY A 76 20.16 -24.32 -2.06
N GLU A 77 21.28 -24.56 -2.72
CA GLU A 77 22.58 -24.76 -2.08
C GLU A 77 23.09 -23.48 -1.43
N SER A 78 22.76 -22.32 -2.01
CA SER A 78 23.13 -21.01 -1.43
C SER A 78 22.30 -20.64 -0.21
N ARG A 79 21.22 -21.40 0.09
CA ARG A 79 20.32 -21.17 1.24
C ARG A 79 19.74 -19.75 1.25
N VAL A 80 19.10 -19.39 0.15
CA VAL A 80 18.40 -18.11 -0.01
C VAL A 80 17.11 -18.10 0.82
N LEU A 81 16.84 -17.01 1.55
CA LEU A 81 15.66 -16.87 2.38
C LEU A 81 14.42 -16.52 1.54
N VAL A 82 13.39 -17.37 1.63
CA VAL A 82 12.09 -17.19 0.97
C VAL A 82 10.94 -17.30 1.97
N HIS A 83 9.77 -16.79 1.60
CA HIS A 83 8.56 -16.88 2.43
C HIS A 83 7.60 -17.97 1.93
N ASN A 84 7.15 -18.82 2.85
CA ASN A 84 6.08 -19.79 2.62
C ASN A 84 4.75 -19.04 2.43
N CYS A 85 4.35 -18.85 1.17
CA CYS A 85 3.04 -18.30 0.85
C CYS A 85 2.06 -19.45 0.66
N GLU A 86 1.01 -19.52 1.49
CA GLU A 86 -0.17 -20.30 1.13
C GLU A 86 -0.70 -19.72 -0.20
N VAL A 87 -0.81 -20.55 -1.24
CA VAL A 87 -1.29 -20.13 -2.57
C VAL A 87 -2.78 -19.83 -2.49
N THR A 88 -3.11 -18.70 -1.86
CA THR A 88 -4.43 -18.09 -1.84
C THR A 88 -4.24 -16.61 -2.15
N PHE A 89 -3.76 -16.36 -3.37
CA PHE A 89 -3.49 -15.02 -3.85
C PHE A 89 -4.80 -14.25 -4.09
N ASN A 90 -5.22 -13.49 -3.08
CA ASN A 90 -6.08 -12.32 -3.22
C ASN A 90 -5.30 -11.18 -3.96
N LEU A 91 -4.73 -11.44 -5.14
CA LEU A 91 -3.90 -10.50 -5.92
C LEU A 91 -4.64 -9.19 -6.21
N LYS A 92 -5.96 -9.22 -6.38
CA LYS A 92 -6.76 -8.01 -6.58
C LYS A 92 -6.75 -7.07 -5.37
N LYS A 93 -6.59 -7.58 -4.15
CA LYS A 93 -6.66 -6.76 -2.94
C LYS A 93 -5.31 -6.13 -2.60
N ALA A 94 -4.23 -6.90 -2.74
CA ALA A 94 -2.86 -6.42 -2.50
C ALA A 94 -2.45 -5.36 -3.54
N THR A 95 -2.67 -5.61 -4.84
CA THR A 95 -2.37 -4.64 -5.91
C THR A 95 -3.21 -3.36 -5.79
N ASN A 96 -4.52 -3.46 -5.54
CA ASN A 96 -5.35 -2.28 -5.32
C ASN A 96 -4.92 -1.48 -4.09
N LYS A 97 -4.44 -2.14 -3.03
CA LYS A 97 -3.92 -1.46 -1.83
C LYS A 97 -2.61 -0.73 -2.15
N THR A 98 -1.65 -1.40 -2.80
CA THR A 98 -0.37 -0.78 -3.22
C THR A 98 -0.61 0.39 -4.17
N GLU A 99 -1.51 0.23 -5.16
CA GLU A 99 -1.88 1.30 -6.07
C GLU A 99 -2.66 2.43 -5.37
N GLY A 100 -3.44 2.12 -4.34
CA GLY A 100 -4.07 3.12 -3.48
C GLY A 100 -3.04 3.99 -2.79
N ILE A 101 -2.08 3.35 -2.11
CA ILE A 101 -0.97 4.01 -1.41
C ILE A 101 -0.14 4.85 -2.38
N ARG A 102 0.17 4.34 -3.58
CA ARG A 102 0.91 5.09 -4.60
C ARG A 102 0.20 6.39 -4.97
N ARG A 103 -1.11 6.34 -5.23
CA ARG A 103 -1.90 7.54 -5.58
C ARG A 103 -1.95 8.54 -4.45
N GLU A 104 -2.15 8.08 -3.21
CA GLU A 104 -2.14 8.95 -2.04
C GLU A 104 -0.78 9.63 -1.88
N ASN A 105 0.33 8.90 -2.00
CA ASN A 105 1.68 9.49 -1.93
C ASN A 105 1.93 10.51 -3.05
N THR A 106 1.53 10.20 -4.30
CA THR A 106 1.66 11.14 -5.42
C THR A 106 0.85 12.41 -5.20
N VAL A 107 -0.41 12.29 -4.75
CA VAL A 107 -1.25 13.47 -4.45
C VAL A 107 -0.66 14.25 -3.29
N GLY A 108 -0.23 13.58 -2.22
CA GLY A 108 0.41 14.21 -1.08
C GLY A 108 1.61 15.05 -1.48
N ALA A 109 2.52 14.49 -2.28
CA ALA A 109 3.70 15.21 -2.76
C ALA A 109 3.33 16.45 -3.61
N VAL A 110 2.35 16.33 -4.51
CA VAL A 110 1.88 17.45 -5.34
C VAL A 110 1.21 18.53 -4.48
N LEU A 111 0.40 18.15 -3.49
CA LEU A 111 -0.22 19.11 -2.59
C LEU A 111 0.82 19.84 -1.74
N GLU A 112 1.83 19.13 -1.23
CA GLU A 112 2.91 19.73 -0.44
C GLU A 112 3.75 20.69 -1.29
N ASP A 113 4.03 20.35 -2.56
CA ASP A 113 4.74 21.22 -3.49
C ASP A 113 3.96 22.50 -3.83
N VAL A 114 2.65 22.37 -4.08
CA VAL A 114 1.79 23.51 -4.48
C VAL A 114 1.40 24.41 -3.31
N HIS A 115 1.11 23.82 -2.14
CA HIS A 115 0.53 24.56 -1.00
C HIS A 115 1.51 24.75 0.17
N GLY A 116 2.68 24.11 0.12
CA GLY A 116 3.62 24.05 1.23
C GLY A 116 3.24 22.95 2.23
N LYS A 117 4.27 22.25 2.73
CA LYS A 117 4.11 21.08 3.61
C LYS A 117 3.30 21.38 4.88
N ASP A 118 3.48 22.55 5.46
CA ASP A 118 2.80 22.94 6.71
C ASP A 118 1.30 23.17 6.52
N ASN A 119 0.85 23.39 5.28
CA ASN A 119 -0.55 23.62 4.95
C ASN A 119 -1.28 22.33 4.51
N VAL A 120 -0.62 21.17 4.55
CA VAL A 120 -1.19 19.90 4.11
C VAL A 120 -1.25 18.91 5.27
N LEU A 121 -2.46 18.65 5.76
CA LEU A 121 -2.72 17.66 6.80
C LEU A 121 -3.07 16.31 6.15
N LYS A 122 -2.39 15.24 6.56
CA LYS A 122 -2.66 13.88 6.08
C LYS A 122 -3.56 13.12 7.06
N GLU A 123 -4.44 12.26 6.55
CA GLU A 123 -5.26 11.31 7.32
C GLU A 123 -5.92 11.90 8.58
N ARG A 124 -6.95 12.74 8.40
CA ARG A 124 -7.63 13.39 9.53
C ARG A 124 -9.03 12.85 9.79
N MET A 125 -9.33 12.54 11.04
CA MET A 125 -10.68 12.15 11.47
C MET A 125 -11.64 13.33 11.36
N LEU A 126 -12.84 13.09 10.84
CA LEU A 126 -13.96 14.04 10.92
C LEU A 126 -14.50 14.11 12.35
N LEU A 127 -14.63 15.33 12.83
CA LEU A 127 -15.05 15.71 14.16
C LEU A 127 -16.21 16.72 14.11
N ASP A 128 -16.94 16.84 15.21
CA ASP A 128 -17.87 17.93 15.45
C ASP A 128 -17.12 19.23 15.85
N GLU A 129 -17.88 20.29 16.07
CA GLU A 129 -17.37 21.60 16.48
C GLU A 129 -16.72 21.62 17.87
N PHE A 130 -16.94 20.58 18.68
CA PHE A 130 -16.33 20.39 20.00
C PHE A 130 -15.10 19.48 19.95
N GLY A 131 -14.76 18.95 18.77
CA GLY A 131 -13.64 18.04 18.56
C GLY A 131 -13.92 16.58 18.90
N ASN A 132 -15.19 16.19 19.04
CA ASN A 132 -15.59 14.79 19.23
C ASN A 132 -15.79 14.09 17.89
N LYS A 133 -15.53 12.78 17.88
CA LYS A 133 -15.73 11.94 16.69
C LYS A 133 -17.22 11.82 16.36
N VAL A 134 -17.57 12.10 15.11
CA VAL A 134 -18.93 11.87 14.59
C VAL A 134 -19.00 10.51 13.90
N PRO A 135 -19.79 9.55 14.43
CA PRO A 135 -19.99 8.27 13.78
C PRO A 135 -20.95 8.39 12.58
N GLY A 136 -20.68 7.64 11.52
CA GLY A 136 -21.60 7.47 10.41
C GLY A 136 -22.64 6.38 10.66
N PRO A 137 -23.50 6.05 9.67
CA PRO A 137 -24.58 5.08 9.81
C PRO A 137 -24.13 3.66 10.19
N ASN A 138 -22.85 3.33 9.98
CA ASN A 138 -22.26 2.06 10.40
C ASN A 138 -21.64 2.10 11.82
N GLY A 139 -21.88 3.16 12.58
CA GLY A 139 -21.31 3.39 13.91
C GLY A 139 -19.82 3.77 13.91
N LYS A 140 -19.19 3.90 12.74
CA LYS A 140 -17.75 4.20 12.60
C LYS A 140 -17.56 5.64 12.12
N GLY A 141 -16.51 6.28 12.60
CA GLY A 141 -16.11 7.60 12.08
C GLY A 141 -15.38 7.47 10.74
N ARG A 142 -15.12 8.60 10.10
CA ARG A 142 -14.45 8.69 8.79
C ARG A 142 -13.17 9.51 8.91
N ARG A 143 -12.11 9.03 8.26
CA ARG A 143 -10.90 9.82 7.98
C ARG A 143 -10.98 10.39 6.57
N VAL A 144 -10.54 11.64 6.43
CA VAL A 144 -10.26 12.32 5.18
C VAL A 144 -8.78 12.09 4.83
N ASP A 145 -8.50 11.79 3.57
CA ASP A 145 -7.14 11.42 3.13
C ASP A 145 -6.17 12.61 3.25
N PHE A 146 -6.60 13.80 2.79
CA PHE A 146 -5.84 15.04 2.91
C PHE A 146 -6.73 16.23 3.26
N VAL A 147 -6.17 17.25 3.92
CA VAL A 147 -6.80 18.56 4.09
C VAL A 147 -5.79 19.63 3.76
N VAL A 148 -6.13 20.51 2.82
CA VAL A 148 -5.34 21.72 2.53
C VAL A 148 -5.95 22.87 3.32
N THR A 149 -5.19 23.45 4.24
CA THR A 149 -5.62 24.55 5.11
C THR A 149 -5.20 25.91 4.53
N ASP A 150 -5.97 26.94 4.86
CA ASP A 150 -5.64 28.35 4.57
C ASP A 150 -4.85 29.02 5.73
N GLY A 151 -4.54 28.26 6.78
CA GLY A 151 -3.87 28.76 7.99
C GLY A 151 -4.76 29.61 8.90
N SER A 152 -6.02 29.85 8.53
CA SER A 152 -6.97 30.74 9.21
C SER A 152 -8.16 29.98 9.82
N GLY A 153 -8.00 28.67 10.02
CA GLY A 153 -9.03 27.80 10.60
C GLY A 153 -9.97 27.16 9.57
N ASN A 154 -9.74 27.35 8.27
CA ASN A 154 -10.51 26.66 7.23
C ASN A 154 -9.60 25.77 6.38
N GLY A 155 -10.20 24.76 5.76
CA GLY A 155 -9.52 23.89 4.84
C GLY A 155 -10.47 23.19 3.88
N VAL A 156 -9.88 22.59 2.85
CA VAL A 156 -10.59 21.79 1.87
C VAL A 156 -10.17 20.34 2.05
N GLY A 157 -11.14 19.47 2.35
CA GLY A 157 -10.92 18.03 2.38
C GLY A 157 -10.69 17.48 0.98
N ILE A 158 -9.62 16.72 0.78
CA ILE A 158 -9.27 16.09 -0.48
C ILE A 158 -9.32 14.58 -0.33
N GLU A 159 -10.15 13.96 -1.17
CA GLU A 159 -10.37 12.51 -1.19
C GLU A 159 -9.72 11.92 -2.45
N VAL A 160 -8.89 10.89 -2.27
CA VAL A 160 -8.15 10.26 -3.37
C VAL A 160 -8.82 8.94 -3.77
N THR A 161 -8.99 8.74 -5.07
CA THR A 161 -9.59 7.50 -5.58
C THR A 161 -9.08 7.13 -6.96
N SER A 162 -9.19 5.85 -7.30
CA SER A 162 -9.06 5.42 -8.70
C SER A 162 -10.24 5.93 -9.53
N LYS A 163 -10.02 6.09 -10.85
CA LYS A 163 -11.09 6.49 -11.80
C LYS A 163 -12.24 5.48 -11.90
N THR A 164 -11.95 4.21 -11.64
CA THR A 164 -12.89 3.09 -11.85
C THR A 164 -13.57 2.59 -10.58
N ALA A 165 -13.17 3.08 -9.39
CA ALA A 165 -13.75 2.62 -8.12
C ALA A 165 -15.19 3.11 -7.92
N ASN A 166 -16.10 2.19 -7.62
CA ASN A 166 -17.44 2.51 -7.15
C ASN A 166 -17.39 2.94 -5.67
N LYS A 167 -17.48 4.25 -5.43
CA LYS A 167 -17.40 4.86 -4.09
C LYS A 167 -18.74 5.40 -3.56
N LYS A 168 -19.89 4.91 -4.07
CA LYS A 168 -21.22 5.42 -3.65
C LYS A 168 -21.45 5.30 -2.14
N SER A 169 -21.13 4.15 -1.54
CA SER A 169 -21.33 3.95 -0.10
C SER A 169 -20.38 4.78 0.76
N GLN A 170 -19.15 5.01 0.29
CA GLN A 170 -18.17 5.85 0.98
C GLN A 170 -18.62 7.32 0.99
N ALA A 171 -19.08 7.82 -0.16
CA ALA A 171 -19.65 9.17 -0.28
C ALA A 171 -20.94 9.33 0.55
N ALA A 172 -21.80 8.32 0.60
CA ALA A 172 -23.02 8.34 1.42
C ALA A 172 -22.70 8.37 2.92
N ASN A 173 -21.71 7.60 3.35
CA ASN A 173 -21.28 7.58 4.75
C ASN A 173 -20.70 8.94 5.18
N GLU A 174 -19.82 9.52 4.36
CA GLU A 174 -19.28 10.85 4.64
C GLU A 174 -20.38 11.93 4.62
N LYS A 175 -21.31 11.88 3.66
CA LYS A 175 -22.44 12.80 3.61
C LYS A 175 -23.27 12.75 4.90
N ALA A 176 -23.52 11.56 5.43
CA ALA A 176 -24.25 11.39 6.68
C ALA A 176 -23.46 11.96 7.88
N ILE A 177 -22.15 11.70 7.95
CA ILE A 177 -21.29 12.25 9.00
C ILE A 177 -21.28 13.78 8.96
N ARG A 178 -21.15 14.37 7.78
CA ARG A 178 -21.16 15.83 7.60
C ARG A 178 -22.51 16.46 7.92
N ALA A 179 -23.61 15.79 7.57
CA ALA A 179 -24.96 16.22 7.96
C ALA A 179 -25.17 16.23 9.48
N ASN A 180 -24.46 15.35 10.20
CA ASN A 180 -24.44 15.29 11.66
C ASN A 180 -23.37 16.20 12.30
N GLY A 181 -22.90 17.23 11.59
CA GLY A 181 -21.94 18.20 12.12
C GLY A 181 -20.46 17.78 12.04
N GLY A 182 -20.16 16.62 11.47
CA GLY A 182 -18.80 16.10 11.27
C GLY A 182 -18.01 16.84 10.19
N ASN A 183 -17.76 18.13 10.40
CA ASN A 183 -17.16 19.04 9.42
C ASN A 183 -15.79 19.59 9.86
N TYR A 184 -15.23 19.11 10.96
CA TYR A 184 -13.96 19.60 11.49
C TYR A 184 -12.89 18.51 11.48
N VAL A 185 -11.63 18.94 11.42
CA VAL A 185 -10.45 18.09 11.64
C VAL A 185 -9.49 18.80 12.60
N LYS A 186 -8.56 18.07 13.22
CA LYS A 186 -7.47 18.69 13.98
C LYS A 186 -6.24 18.95 13.12
N ASP A 187 -5.64 20.13 13.25
CA ASP A 187 -4.30 20.41 12.74
C ASP A 187 -3.22 19.71 13.60
N SER A 188 -1.94 19.96 13.29
CA SER A 188 -0.80 19.45 14.07
C SER A 188 -0.74 19.98 15.50
N ASN A 189 -1.31 21.15 15.76
CA ASN A 189 -1.34 21.82 17.06
C ASN A 189 -2.60 21.46 17.87
N GLY A 190 -3.52 20.68 17.30
CA GLY A 190 -4.77 20.28 17.91
C GLY A 190 -5.94 21.24 17.70
N ASN A 191 -5.75 22.33 16.94
CA ASN A 191 -6.80 23.28 16.62
C ASN A 191 -7.78 22.68 15.61
N LEU A 192 -9.06 23.07 15.71
CA LEU A 192 -10.09 22.62 14.79
C LEU A 192 -10.06 23.44 13.50
N ILE A 193 -10.00 22.73 12.37
CA ILE A 193 -10.05 23.27 11.02
C ILE A 193 -11.38 22.88 10.40
N ASN A 194 -12.15 23.86 9.94
CA ASN A 194 -13.41 23.63 9.23
C ASN A 194 -13.12 23.09 7.81
N THR A 195 -13.64 21.92 7.51
CA THR A 195 -13.45 21.20 6.24
C THR A 195 -14.79 20.88 5.56
N SER A 196 -15.81 21.70 5.78
CA SER A 196 -17.13 21.56 5.13
C SER A 196 -17.04 21.50 3.61
N LYS A 197 -16.02 22.13 3.01
CA LYS A 197 -15.69 22.04 1.59
C LYS A 197 -14.87 20.79 1.30
N THR A 198 -15.29 20.03 0.31
CA THR A 198 -14.59 18.82 -0.14
C THR A 198 -14.34 18.81 -1.65
N LYS A 199 -13.25 18.17 -2.05
CA LYS A 199 -12.88 17.95 -3.45
C LYS A 199 -12.37 16.52 -3.63
N THR A 200 -12.97 15.78 -4.57
CA THR A 200 -12.48 14.44 -4.91
C THR A 200 -11.50 14.50 -6.08
N ILE A 201 -10.33 13.88 -5.93
CA ILE A 201 -9.33 13.74 -7.00
C ILE A 201 -9.32 12.28 -7.47
N ARG A 202 -9.51 12.08 -8.78
CA ARG A 202 -9.52 10.75 -9.41
C ARG A 202 -8.29 10.53 -10.29
N ILE A 203 -7.41 9.61 -9.90
CA ILE A 203 -6.14 9.32 -10.60
C ILE A 203 -6.16 7.89 -11.13
N LYS A 204 -5.45 7.61 -12.24
CA LYS A 204 -5.30 6.26 -12.79
C LYS A 204 -4.31 5.48 -11.94
#